data_AF-A0A957XXH4-F1
#
_entry.id   AF-A0A957XXH4-F1
#
_cell.length_a   1.000
_cell.length_b   1.000
_cell.length_c   1.000
_cell.angle_alpha   90.00
_cell.angle_beta   90.00
_cell.angle_gamma   90.00
#
_symmetry.space_group_name_H-M   'P 1'
#
loop_
_entity.id
_entity.type
_entity.pdbx_description
1 polymer ?
#
loop_
_entity_poly.entity_id
_entity_poly.type
_entity_poly.pdbx_seq_one_letter_code
_entity_poly.pdbx_strand_id
1 'polypeptide(L)'
;MRVLGAEVIEPGQQGWVQLRLAQPVVTAAGDRFILRQPSPSMTLGGGTVLSPDPRRRWKRFDPRVIDRLETLARGAPDEILLQTLARQPFSTRRDLIGQSGLDVAVADEALDALLASAAVVSLGDGDPLLVGVDMHAQMLDRL
;
A
#
# COMPACT_ATOMS: atom_id res chain seq x y z
N MET A 1 -18.07 -5.29 6.27
CA MET A 1 -16.97 -4.38 6.66
C MET A 1 -16.24 -4.98 7.86
N ARG A 2 -14.94 -4.73 8.02
CA ARG A 2 -14.18 -5.09 9.23
C ARG A 2 -13.30 -3.93 9.66
N VAL A 3 -13.26 -3.64 10.96
CA VAL A 3 -12.27 -2.72 11.55
C VAL A 3 -10.98 -3.51 11.81
N LEU A 4 -9.85 -2.92 11.45
CA LEU A 4 -8.54 -3.60 11.46
C LEU A 4 -7.69 -3.25 12.68
N GLY A 5 -7.73 -1.99 13.15
CA GLY A 5 -6.89 -1.52 14.27
C GLY A 5 -7.61 -1.44 15.62
N ALA A 6 -8.92 -1.63 15.66
CA ALA A 6 -9.76 -1.50 16.84
C ALA A 6 -10.94 -2.50 16.79
N GLU A 7 -11.63 -2.64 17.93
CA GLU A 7 -12.90 -3.39 17.96
C GLU A 7 -14.02 -2.63 17.24
N VAL A 8 -14.12 -1.33 17.52
CA VAL A 8 -15.15 -0.43 17.00
C VAL A 8 -14.50 0.91 16.64
N ILE A 9 -15.09 1.62 15.68
CA ILE A 9 -14.79 3.04 15.41
C ILE A 9 -15.96 3.84 15.98
N GLU A 10 -15.72 4.57 17.06
CA GLU A 10 -16.75 5.39 17.70
C GLU A 10 -17.15 6.59 16.83
N PRO A 11 -18.35 7.17 17.03
CA PRO A 11 -18.77 8.38 16.33
C PRO A 11 -17.70 9.49 16.41
N GLY A 12 -17.36 10.07 15.25
CA GLY A 12 -16.34 11.12 15.15
C GLY A 12 -14.89 10.63 15.17
N GLN A 13 -14.64 9.33 15.39
CA GLN A 13 -13.30 8.75 15.30
C GLN A 13 -12.96 8.28 13.89
N GLN A 14 -11.67 8.06 13.66
CA GLN A 14 -11.14 7.48 12.43
C GLN A 14 -10.54 6.11 12.71
N GLY A 15 -10.52 5.25 11.69
CA GLY A 15 -9.90 3.95 11.82
C GLY A 15 -9.77 3.22 10.50
N TRP A 16 -8.93 2.19 10.52
CA TRP A 16 -8.66 1.36 9.36
C TRP A 16 -9.76 0.33 9.14
N VAL A 17 -10.34 0.32 7.93
CA VAL A 17 -11.40 -0.61 7.56
C VAL A 17 -11.06 -1.39 6.30
N GLN A 18 -11.44 -2.67 6.29
CA GLN A 18 -11.46 -3.48 5.07
C GLN A 18 -12.91 -3.68 4.64
N LEU A 19 -13.22 -3.18 3.44
CA LEU A 19 -14.53 -3.34 2.80
C LEU A 19 -14.51 -4.57 1.90
N ARG A 20 -15.56 -5.39 2.02
CA ARG A 20 -15.88 -6.44 1.04
C ARG A 20 -17.17 -6.01 0.38
N LEU A 21 -17.11 -5.81 -0.94
CA LEU A 21 -18.22 -5.36 -1.73
C LEU A 21 -18.98 -6.56 -2.29
N ALA A 22 -20.28 -6.38 -2.53
CA ALA A 22 -21.13 -7.43 -3.11
C ALA A 22 -20.82 -7.65 -4.60
N GLN A 23 -20.39 -6.61 -5.28
CA GLN A 23 -20.00 -6.61 -6.69
C GLN A 23 -18.63 -5.95 -6.85
N PRO A 24 -17.83 -6.35 -7.85
CA PRO A 24 -16.60 -5.66 -8.19
C PRO A 24 -16.87 -4.19 -8.57
N VAL A 25 -15.91 -3.33 -8.25
CA VAL A 25 -15.91 -1.92 -8.63
C VAL A 25 -14.51 -1.54 -9.09
N VAL A 26 -14.42 -0.51 -9.93
CA VAL A 26 -13.13 0.09 -10.32
C VAL A 26 -12.88 1.27 -9.40
N THR A 27 -11.76 1.26 -8.68
CA THR A 27 -11.31 2.33 -7.79
C THR A 27 -9.79 2.43 -7.81
N ALA A 28 -9.25 3.62 -7.67
CA ALA A 28 -7.84 3.88 -7.46
C ALA A 28 -7.56 4.21 -5.98
N ALA A 29 -6.29 4.14 -5.58
CA ALA A 29 -5.87 4.75 -4.32
C ALA A 29 -6.09 6.27 -4.39
N GLY A 30 -6.53 6.87 -3.29
CA GLY A 30 -6.92 8.29 -3.22
C GLY A 30 -8.41 8.55 -3.47
N ASP A 31 -9.15 7.60 -4.05
CA ASP A 31 -10.59 7.77 -4.30
C ASP A 31 -11.37 7.93 -3.00
N ARG A 32 -12.29 8.90 -2.99
CA ARG A 32 -13.19 9.15 -1.85
C ARG A 32 -14.44 8.30 -1.96
N PHE A 33 -14.91 7.77 -0.84
CA PHE A 33 -16.16 7.02 -0.76
C PHE A 33 -17.02 7.44 0.42
N ILE A 34 -18.32 7.14 0.33
CA ILE A 34 -19.28 7.27 1.41
C ILE A 34 -19.93 5.90 1.69
N LEU A 35 -20.19 5.61 2.97
CA LEU A 35 -20.95 4.44 3.40
C LEU A 35 -22.34 4.90 3.81
N ARG A 36 -23.37 4.33 3.17
CA ARG A 36 -24.76 4.66 3.44
C ARG A 36 -25.56 3.42 3.76
N GLN A 37 -26.44 3.54 4.76
CA GLN A 37 -27.54 2.62 4.96
C GLN A 37 -28.70 3.04 4.04
N PRO A 38 -29.23 2.15 3.19
CA PRO A 38 -30.32 2.52 2.28
C PRO A 38 -31.63 2.83 3.01
N SER A 39 -31.97 2.04 4.04
CA SER A 39 -33.21 2.18 4.78
C SER A 39 -33.04 1.87 6.28
N PRO A 40 -33.47 2.77 7.19
CA PRO A 40 -33.71 4.19 6.91
C PRO A 40 -32.46 4.83 6.29
N SER A 41 -32.65 5.83 5.43
CA SER A 41 -31.53 6.45 4.70
C SER A 41 -30.64 7.22 5.67
N MET A 42 -29.40 6.75 5.83
CA MET A 42 -28.45 7.34 6.78
C MET A 42 -27.01 7.20 6.27
N THR A 43 -26.22 8.26 6.41
CA THR A 43 -24.77 8.18 6.17
C THR A 43 -24.08 7.63 7.41
N LEU A 44 -23.42 6.50 7.26
CA LEU A 44 -22.66 5.84 8.33
C LEU A 44 -21.25 6.45 8.47
N GLY A 45 -20.72 7.01 7.38
CA GLY A 45 -19.40 7.61 7.34
C GLY A 45 -18.87 7.65 5.91
N GLY A 46 -17.55 7.77 5.78
CA GLY A 46 -16.85 7.75 4.51
C GLY A 46 -15.36 7.58 4.73
N GLY A 47 -14.59 7.73 3.66
CA GLY A 47 -13.14 7.66 3.75
C GLY A 47 -12.47 7.74 2.39
N THR A 48 -11.20 7.35 2.36
CA THR A 48 -10.36 7.29 1.18
C THR A 48 -9.87 5.87 0.95
N VAL A 49 -9.87 5.42 -0.30
CA VAL A 49 -9.31 4.13 -0.70
C VAL A 49 -7.79 4.21 -0.63
N LEU A 50 -7.16 3.32 0.12
CA LEU A 50 -5.69 3.26 0.24
C LEU A 50 -5.06 2.12 -0.54
N SER A 51 -5.70 0.95 -0.53
CA SER A 51 -5.22 -0.24 -1.23
C SER A 51 -6.39 -0.83 -2.01
N PRO A 52 -6.56 -0.47 -3.29
CA PRO A 52 -7.49 -1.16 -4.16
C PRO A 52 -7.00 -2.60 -4.37
N ASP A 53 -7.93 -3.55 -4.39
CA ASP A 53 -7.68 -4.98 -4.64
C ASP A 53 -6.49 -5.61 -3.87
N PRO A 54 -6.54 -5.67 -2.53
CA PRO A 54 -5.46 -6.29 -1.76
C PRO A 54 -5.40 -7.80 -2.04
N ARG A 55 -4.20 -8.30 -2.44
CA ARG A 55 -3.92 -9.73 -2.76
C ARG A 55 -4.41 -10.75 -1.72
N ARG A 56 -4.60 -10.34 -0.47
CA ARG A 56 -5.11 -11.18 0.61
C ARG A 56 -5.99 -10.41 1.57
N ARG A 57 -6.89 -11.16 2.22
CA ARG A 57 -7.62 -10.66 3.38
C ARG A 57 -6.65 -10.31 4.50
N TRP A 58 -6.83 -9.16 5.14
CA TRP A 58 -5.95 -8.74 6.22
C TRP A 58 -6.43 -9.27 7.58
N LYS A 59 -5.45 -9.61 8.41
CA LYS A 59 -5.69 -10.02 9.80
C LYS A 59 -5.98 -8.77 10.64
N ARG A 60 -6.98 -8.84 11.51
CA ARG A 60 -7.25 -7.75 12.48
C ARG A 60 -6.10 -7.68 13.47
N PHE A 61 -5.79 -6.47 13.92
CA PHE A 61 -4.75 -6.16 14.90
C PHE A 61 -3.35 -6.63 14.50
N ASP A 62 -3.10 -6.87 13.21
CA ASP A 62 -1.74 -7.19 12.74
C ASP A 62 -0.96 -5.87 12.57
N PRO A 63 0.06 -5.60 13.39
CA PRO A 63 0.78 -4.33 13.37
C PRO A 63 1.40 -4.06 11.99
N ARG A 64 1.79 -5.10 11.24
CA ARG A 64 2.36 -4.95 9.88
C ARG A 64 1.33 -4.50 8.84
N VAL A 65 0.05 -4.74 9.10
CA VAL A 65 -1.04 -4.22 8.26
C VAL A 65 -1.32 -2.76 8.61
N ILE A 66 -1.34 -2.43 9.91
CA ILE A 66 -1.59 -1.07 10.38
C ILE A 66 -0.47 -0.13 9.92
N ASP A 67 0.79 -0.53 10.12
CA ASP A 67 1.97 0.19 9.63
C ASP A 67 1.93 0.43 8.11
N ARG A 68 1.54 -0.60 7.34
CA ARG A 68 1.34 -0.48 5.89
C ARG A 68 0.27 0.56 5.54
N LEU A 69 -0.85 0.55 6.24
CA LEU A 69 -1.94 1.50 6.01
C LEU A 69 -1.55 2.92 6.39
N GLU A 70 -0.78 3.09 7.47
CA GLU A 70 -0.25 4.39 7.88
C GLU A 70 0.72 4.95 6.84
N THR A 71 1.64 4.13 6.33
CA THR A 71 2.56 4.53 5.25
C THR A 71 1.79 4.86 3.97
N LEU A 72 0.79 4.07 3.58
CA LEU A 72 -0.04 4.39 2.41
C LEU A 72 -0.81 5.70 2.56
N ALA A 73 -1.22 6.05 3.79
CA ALA A 73 -2.04 7.22 4.04
C ALA A 73 -1.23 8.51 4.18
N ARG A 74 0.01 8.42 4.67
CA ARG A 74 0.79 9.60 5.12
C ARG A 74 2.27 9.55 4.76
N GLY A 75 2.77 8.40 4.30
CA GLY A 75 4.17 8.22 3.96
C GLY A 75 4.56 9.02 2.73
N ALA A 76 5.83 9.37 2.66
CA ALA A 76 6.40 9.96 1.47
C ALA A 76 6.47 8.90 0.33
N PRO A 77 6.52 9.32 -0.95
CA PRO A 77 6.52 8.39 -2.09
C PRO A 77 7.63 7.33 -2.01
N ASP A 78 8.82 7.72 -1.56
CA ASP A 78 9.97 6.85 -1.34
C ASP A 78 9.71 5.80 -0.23
N GLU A 79 9.14 6.22 0.90
CA GLU A 79 8.74 5.32 1.99
C GLU A 79 7.70 4.29 1.51
N ILE A 80 6.71 4.74 0.72
CA ILE A 80 5.68 3.87 0.14
C ILE A 80 6.31 2.84 -0.79
N LEU A 81 7.25 3.24 -1.66
CA LEU A 81 7.95 2.35 -2.57
C LEU A 81 8.82 1.35 -1.82
N LEU A 82 9.63 1.80 -0.86
CA LEU A 82 10.50 0.94 -0.04
C LEU A 82 9.69 -0.10 0.73
N GLN A 83 8.59 0.31 1.37
CA GLN A 83 7.72 -0.62 2.11
C GLN A 83 6.99 -1.59 1.16
N THR A 84 6.63 -1.15 -0.05
CA THR A 84 6.07 -2.04 -1.08
C THR A 84 7.09 -3.09 -1.51
N LEU A 85 8.33 -2.66 -1.76
CA LEU A 85 9.43 -3.53 -2.17
C LEU A 85 9.85 -4.51 -1.08
N ALA A 86 9.89 -4.09 0.18
CA ALA A 86 10.21 -4.98 1.31
C ALA A 86 9.20 -6.14 1.45
N ARG A 87 7.95 -5.93 1.02
CA ARG A 87 6.89 -6.94 1.08
C ARG A 87 6.88 -7.88 -0.13
N GLN A 88 7.35 -7.39 -1.28
CA GLN A 88 7.57 -8.21 -2.47
C GLN A 88 8.95 -7.89 -3.05
N PRO A 89 10.00 -8.49 -2.47
CA PRO A 89 11.35 -8.34 -3.00
C PRO A 89 11.40 -8.85 -4.44
N PHE A 90 12.37 -8.36 -5.22
CA PHE A 90 12.55 -8.72 -6.62
C PHE A 90 11.34 -8.36 -7.48
N SER A 91 10.95 -7.09 -7.43
CA SER A 91 9.86 -6.56 -8.27
C SER A 91 10.45 -5.80 -9.45
N THR A 92 9.82 -5.89 -10.62
CA THR A 92 10.13 -5.00 -11.73
C THR A 92 9.70 -3.57 -11.40
N ARG A 93 10.23 -2.58 -12.11
CA ARG A 93 9.80 -1.18 -11.99
C ARG A 93 8.27 -1.03 -12.14
N ARG A 94 7.72 -1.68 -13.18
CA ARG A 94 6.28 -1.68 -13.47
C ARG A 94 5.47 -2.27 -12.31
N ASP A 95 5.87 -3.42 -11.79
CA ASP A 95 5.14 -4.09 -10.73
C ASP A 95 5.23 -3.35 -9.41
N LEU A 96 6.36 -2.72 -9.11
CA LEU A 96 6.55 -1.91 -7.90
C LEU A 96 5.64 -0.68 -7.94
N ILE A 97 5.66 0.06 -9.05
CA ILE A 97 4.82 1.26 -9.23
C ILE A 97 3.34 0.89 -9.17
N GLY A 98 2.91 -0.14 -9.91
CA GLY A 98 1.51 -0.57 -9.94
C GLY A 98 0.97 -1.02 -8.58
N GLN A 99 1.83 -1.45 -7.67
CA GLN A 99 1.45 -1.89 -6.33
C GLN A 99 1.63 -0.83 -5.24
N SER A 100 2.34 0.24 -5.53
CA SER A 100 2.56 1.36 -4.60
C SER A 100 1.28 2.13 -4.31
N GLY A 101 0.35 2.18 -5.27
CA GLY A 101 -0.84 3.03 -5.23
C GLY A 101 -0.57 4.51 -5.51
N LEU A 102 0.67 4.85 -5.88
CA LEU A 102 1.05 6.21 -6.26
C LEU A 102 0.66 6.52 -7.71
N ASP A 103 0.59 7.82 -8.01
CA ASP A 103 0.62 8.27 -9.39
C ASP A 103 1.92 7.83 -10.07
N VAL A 104 1.84 7.45 -11.34
CA VAL A 104 2.97 6.86 -12.07
C VAL A 104 4.15 7.83 -12.13
N ALA A 105 3.91 9.11 -12.43
CA ALA A 105 4.99 10.08 -12.55
C ALA A 105 5.68 10.33 -11.19
N VAL A 106 4.89 10.44 -10.12
CA VAL A 106 5.40 10.60 -8.75
C VAL A 106 6.19 9.37 -8.30
N ALA A 107 5.69 8.18 -8.61
CA ALA A 107 6.36 6.93 -8.28
C ALA A 107 7.68 6.76 -9.04
N ASP A 108 7.69 7.15 -10.32
CA ASP A 108 8.90 7.09 -11.15
C ASP A 108 9.98 8.04 -10.64
N GLU A 109 9.63 9.30 -10.36
CA GLU A 109 10.56 10.29 -9.82
C GLU A 109 11.17 9.82 -8.48
N ALA A 110 10.32 9.33 -7.57
CA ALA A 110 10.76 8.82 -6.28
C ALA A 110 11.65 7.58 -6.42
N LEU A 111 11.33 6.69 -7.36
CA LEU A 111 12.14 5.50 -7.62
C LEU A 111 13.51 5.85 -8.21
N ASP A 112 13.57 6.81 -9.12
CA ASP A 112 14.85 7.29 -9.67
C ASP A 112 15.74 7.91 -8.57
N ALA A 113 15.14 8.66 -7.64
CA ALA A 113 15.85 9.18 -6.47
C ALA A 113 16.36 8.05 -5.54
N LEU A 114 15.58 6.99 -5.34
CA LEU A 114 15.98 5.81 -4.55
C LEU A 114 17.12 5.02 -5.21
N LEU A 115 17.12 4.92 -6.53
CA LEU A 115 18.21 4.31 -7.30
C LEU A 115 19.48 5.16 -7.23
N ALA A 116 19.35 6.48 -7.39
CA ALA A 116 20.48 7.41 -7.34
C ALA A 116 21.14 7.47 -5.94
N SER A 117 20.35 7.31 -4.88
CA SER A 117 20.84 7.25 -3.49
C SER A 117 21.31 5.86 -3.05
N ALA A 118 21.22 4.85 -3.93
CA ALA A 118 21.53 3.44 -3.65
C ALA A 118 20.69 2.81 -2.52
N ALA A 119 19.53 3.37 -2.19
CA ALA A 119 18.56 2.76 -1.27
C ALA A 119 17.83 1.57 -1.92
N VAL A 120 17.71 1.59 -3.25
CA VAL A 120 17.24 0.48 -4.08
C VAL A 120 18.33 0.12 -5.08
N VAL A 121 18.52 -1.18 -5.32
CA VAL A 121 19.49 -1.73 -6.26
C VAL A 121 18.75 -2.48 -7.37
N SER A 122 19.26 -2.31 -8.60
CA SER A 122 18.82 -3.00 -9.80
C SER A 122 19.68 -4.24 -10.04
N LEU A 123 19.05 -5.40 -10.25
CA LEU A 123 19.72 -6.67 -10.52
C LEU A 123 19.42 -7.17 -11.95
N GLY A 124 20.48 -7.40 -12.73
CA GLY A 124 20.45 -8.01 -14.06
C GLY A 124 20.49 -7.03 -15.24
N ASP A 125 20.93 -7.53 -16.40
CA ASP A 125 21.04 -6.79 -17.66
C ASP A 125 19.80 -7.08 -18.53
N GLY A 126 18.65 -6.49 -18.21
CA GLY A 126 17.38 -6.79 -18.88
C GLY A 126 16.21 -6.01 -18.31
N ASP A 127 15.11 -6.69 -17.98
CA ASP A 127 14.05 -6.15 -17.12
C ASP A 127 14.54 -6.26 -15.66
N PRO A 128 15.12 -5.19 -15.10
CA PRO A 128 15.90 -5.31 -13.89
C PRO A 128 14.99 -5.57 -12.70
N LEU A 129 15.38 -6.53 -11.87
CA LEU A 129 14.70 -6.78 -10.61
C LEU A 129 15.21 -5.78 -9.57
N LEU A 130 14.29 -5.05 -8.96
CA LEU A 130 14.57 -4.10 -7.91
C LEU A 130 14.59 -4.83 -6.56
N VAL A 131 15.55 -4.46 -5.72
CA VAL A 131 15.68 -4.92 -4.34
C VAL A 131 16.08 -3.77 -3.43
N GLY A 132 15.59 -3.78 -2.17
CA GLY A 132 16.07 -2.84 -1.16
C GLY A 132 17.52 -3.16 -0.78
N VAL A 133 18.28 -2.12 -0.41
CA VAL A 133 19.71 -2.26 -0.05
C VAL A 133 19.96 -3.27 1.06
N ASP A 134 19.11 -3.32 2.09
CA ASP A 134 19.23 -4.28 3.20
C ASP A 134 19.07 -5.73 2.73
N MET A 135 18.15 -5.97 1.79
CA MET A 135 17.94 -7.29 1.21
C MET A 135 19.14 -7.67 0.33
N HIS A 136 19.65 -6.73 -0.47
CA HIS A 136 20.83 -6.95 -1.30
C HIS A 136 22.05 -7.35 -0.46
N ALA A 137 22.30 -6.66 0.66
CA ALA A 137 23.38 -7.00 1.58
C ALA A 137 23.21 -8.42 2.16
N GLN A 138 22.01 -8.77 2.64
CA GLN A 138 21.72 -10.10 3.17
C GLN A 138 21.90 -11.24 2.15
N MET A 139 21.73 -10.96 0.85
CA MET A 139 21.99 -11.94 -0.20
C MET A 139 23.48 -12.18 -0.41
N LEU A 140 24.29 -11.12 -0.39
CA LEU A 140 25.74 -11.23 -0.56
C LEU A 140 26.39 -11.97 0.61
N ASP A 141 25.89 -11.78 1.84
CA ASP A 141 26.38 -12.48 3.04
C ASP A 141 26.11 -13.99 3.05
N ARG A 142 25.29 -14.50 2.11
CA ARG A 142 24.91 -15.93 2.01
C ARG A 142 25.63 -16.68 0.88
N LEU A 143 26.56 -16.03 0.18
CA LEU A 143 27.40 -16.61 -0.87
C LEU A 143 28.80 -16.93 -0.33
#